data_AF-A0A7L1EDI0-F1
#
_entry.id   AF-A0A7L1EDI0-F1
#
_cell.length_a   1.000
_cell.length_b   1.000
_cell.length_c   1.000
_cell.angle_alpha   90.00
_cell.angle_beta   90.00
_cell.angle_gamma   90.00
#
_symmetry.space_group_name_H-M   'P 1'
#
loop_
_entity.id
_entity.type
_entity.pdbx_description
1 polymer ?
#
loop_
_entity_poly.entity_id
_entity_poly.type
_entity_poly.pdbx_seq_one_letter_code
_entity_poly.pdbx_strand_id
1 'polypeptide(L)' 'RAVLSILTEILPSPCPAGLSPVGASAQECERRGGFCSQRSCPPGIGRVGLCSEREFCCR' A
#
# COMPACT_ATOMS: atom_id res chain seq x y z
N ARG A 1 17.64 29.58 18.65
CA ARG A 1 17.84 28.33 17.87
C ARG A 1 16.51 27.59 17.88
N ALA A 2 15.69 27.91 16.88
CA ALA A 2 14.35 27.40 16.62
C ALA A 2 14.51 26.52 15.36
N VAL A 3 13.82 25.41 15.06
CA VAL A 3 12.56 24.81 15.49
C VAL A 3 12.65 23.31 15.09
N LEU A 4 12.17 22.40 15.95
CA LEU A 4 11.46 21.15 15.62
C LEU A 4 11.83 20.37 14.31
N SER A 5 12.64 19.31 14.42
CA SER A 5 12.57 18.17 13.49
C SER A 5 11.87 17.01 14.17
N ILE A 6 10.57 17.08 14.01
CA ILE A 6 9.49 16.13 14.25
C ILE A 6 9.97 14.67 14.14
N LEU A 7 10.00 14.00 15.29
CA LEU A 7 9.56 12.63 15.53
C LEU A 7 9.27 11.78 14.26
N THR A 8 10.27 11.04 13.77
CA THR A 8 10.06 9.94 12.81
C THR A 8 9.52 8.71 13.55
N GLU A 9 8.33 8.84 14.14
CA GLU A 9 7.52 7.68 14.51
C GLU A 9 6.73 7.32 13.27
N ILE A 10 6.96 6.12 12.72
CA ILE A 10 5.96 5.16 12.19
C ILE A 10 6.80 4.07 11.50
N LEU A 11 7.04 2.97 12.21
CA LEU A 11 7.11 1.66 11.56
C LEU A 11 5.80 0.95 11.93
N PRO A 12 5.16 0.26 10.97
CA PRO A 12 5.43 -1.17 10.93
C PRO A 12 5.43 -1.79 9.53
N SER A 13 6.20 -2.87 9.40
CA SER A 13 6.09 -3.93 8.39
C SER A 13 6.98 -3.81 7.12
N PRO A 14 7.69 -4.88 6.73
CA PRO A 14 8.70 -4.85 5.68
C PRO A 14 8.04 -4.99 4.30
N CYS A 15 7.64 -3.89 3.70
CA CYS A 15 7.61 -3.80 2.25
C CYS A 15 8.55 -2.69 1.83
N PRO A 16 9.72 -2.99 1.22
CA PRO A 16 10.59 -1.98 0.66
C PRO A 16 9.91 -1.38 -0.57
N ALA A 17 8.94 -0.51 -0.35
CA ALA A 17 8.25 0.22 -1.39
C ALA A 17 9.18 1.34 -1.86
N GLY A 18 10.05 1.00 -2.80
CA GLY A 18 10.80 1.96 -3.57
C GLY A 18 9.84 2.94 -4.23
N LEU A 19 9.88 4.19 -3.76
CA LEU A 19 9.70 5.43 -4.53
C LEU A 19 9.09 5.22 -5.93
N SER A 20 7.80 4.92 -6.00
CA SER A 20 7.04 4.86 -7.24
C SER A 20 5.72 5.59 -7.02
N PRO A 21 5.19 6.33 -8.01
CA PRO A 21 3.97 7.16 -7.89
C PRO A 21 2.66 6.35 -7.64
N VAL A 22 2.79 5.08 -7.27
CA VAL A 22 1.77 4.09 -6.87
C VAL A 22 1.23 4.32 -5.45
N GLY A 23 1.66 5.36 -4.75
CA GLY A 23 1.26 5.61 -3.36
C GLY A 23 -0.26 5.78 -3.17
N ALA A 24 -0.99 6.36 -4.12
CA ALA A 24 -2.42 6.61 -3.94
C ALA A 24 -3.28 5.33 -4.01
N SER A 25 -2.94 4.39 -4.89
CA SER A 25 -3.79 3.22 -5.15
C SER A 25 -3.51 2.06 -4.18
N ALA A 26 -2.23 1.85 -3.83
CA ALA A 26 -1.84 0.82 -2.88
C ALA A 26 -2.22 1.19 -1.45
N GLN A 27 -1.87 2.41 -1.03
CA GLN A 27 -2.14 2.87 0.34
C GLN A 27 -3.66 3.04 0.59
N GLU A 28 -4.43 3.42 -0.42
CA GLU A 28 -5.90 3.42 -0.35
C GLU A 28 -6.49 2.00 -0.31
N CYS A 29 -5.90 1.05 -1.04
CA CYS A 29 -6.31 -0.36 -0.96
C CYS A 29 -6.17 -0.88 0.48
N GLU A 30 -5.01 -0.67 1.09
CA GLU A 30 -4.71 -1.08 2.46
C GLU A 30 -5.57 -0.32 3.48
N ARG A 31 -5.77 0.99 3.32
CA ARG A 31 -6.65 1.80 4.19
C ARG A 31 -8.10 1.32 4.18
N ARG A 32 -8.56 0.77 3.05
CA ARG A 32 -9.91 0.18 2.91
C ARG A 32 -10.01 -1.27 3.42
N GLY A 33 -8.92 -1.80 3.99
CA GLY A 33 -8.82 -3.17 4.49
C GLY A 33 -8.59 -4.23 3.41
N GLY A 34 -8.11 -3.82 2.24
CA GLY A 34 -7.65 -4.72 1.19
C GLY A 34 -6.14 -4.93 1.23
N PHE A 35 -5.62 -5.68 0.26
CA PHE A 35 -4.19 -5.88 0.07
C PHE A 35 -3.83 -5.95 -1.41
N CYS A 36 -2.57 -5.68 -1.73
CA CYS A 36 -2.05 -5.74 -3.09
C CYS A 36 -1.49 -7.14 -3.41
N SER A 37 -1.85 -7.69 -4.57
CA SER A 37 -1.34 -8.98 -5.06
C SER A 37 -0.91 -8.89 -6.52
N GLN A 38 0.27 -9.44 -6.85
CA GLN A 38 0.91 -9.32 -8.18
C GLN A 38 0.35 -10.26 -9.26
N ARG A 39 -0.40 -11.31 -8.90
CA ARG A 39 -0.81 -12.36 -9.86
C ARG A 39 -2.31 -12.55 -9.91
N SER A 40 -2.94 -12.71 -8.75
CA SER A 40 -4.40 -12.76 -8.60
C SER A 40 -4.78 -12.60 -7.14
N CYS A 41 -6.05 -12.37 -6.87
CA CYS A 41 -6.59 -12.48 -5.52
C CYS A 41 -6.73 -13.96 -5.11
N PRO A 42 -6.52 -14.30 -3.83
CA PRO A 42 -6.75 -15.64 -3.31
C PRO A 42 -8.25 -16.02 -3.39
N PRO A 43 -8.58 -17.32 -3.36
CA PRO A 43 -9.96 -17.78 -3.41
C PRO A 43 -10.76 -17.21 -2.22
N GLY A 44 -11.96 -16.71 -2.52
CA GLY A 44 -12.81 -16.04 -1.53
C GLY A 44 -12.58 -14.53 -1.38
N ILE A 45 -11.63 -13.95 -2.12
CA ILE A 45 -11.35 -12.51 -2.12
C ILE A 45 -11.46 -11.96 -3.54
N GLY A 46 -12.19 -10.86 -3.72
CA GLY A 46 -12.48 -10.26 -5.02
C GLY A 46 -11.43 -9.23 -5.43
N ARG A 47 -11.21 -9.08 -6.74
CA ARG A 47 -10.46 -7.93 -7.26
C ARG A 47 -11.36 -6.71 -7.26
N VAL A 48 -10.96 -5.66 -6.54
CA VAL A 48 -11.70 -4.39 -6.47
C VAL A 48 -10.99 -3.24 -7.18
N GLY A 49 -9.72 -3.41 -7.56
CA GLY A 49 -8.96 -2.38 -8.25
C GLY A 49 -7.54 -2.79 -8.64
N LEU A 50 -6.68 -1.80 -8.82
CA LEU A 50 -5.25 -1.94 -9.10
C LEU A 50 -4.48 -1.14 -8.06
N CYS A 51 -3.45 -1.75 -7.48
CA CYS A 51 -2.44 -1.02 -6.74
C CYS A 51 -1.39 -0.45 -7.71
N SER A 52 -1.02 -1.22 -8.73
CA SER A 52 -0.02 -0.87 -9.75
C SER A 52 -0.42 -1.45 -11.10
N GLU A 53 0.29 -1.15 -12.19
CA GLU A 53 0.05 -1.80 -13.50
C GLU A 53 0.09 -3.34 -13.45
N ARG A 54 0.85 -3.90 -12.50
CA ARG A 54 1.02 -5.35 -12.31
C ARG A 54 0.42 -5.89 -11.00
N GLU A 55 -0.20 -5.04 -10.19
CA GLU A 55 -0.72 -5.42 -8.88
C GLU A 55 -2.20 -5.09 -8.75
N PHE A 56 -2.95 -6.07 -8.27
CA PHE A 56 -4.37 -5.99 -8.07
C PHE A 56 -4.69 -5.67 -6.61
N CYS A 57 -5.63 -4.76 -6.39
CA CYS A 57 -6.20 -4.54 -5.07
C CYS A 57 -7.27 -5.61 -4.82
N CYS A 58 -7.06 -6.42 -3.79
CA CYS A 58 -7.89 -7.55 -3.40
C CYS A 58 -8.63 -7.24 -2.09
N ARG A 59 -9.94 -7.47 -2.07
CA ARG A 59 -10.81 -7.29 -0.89
C ARG A 59 -12.00 -8.25 -0.92
#